data_AF-A0A378J6G4-F1
#
_entry.id   AF-A0A378J6G4-F1
#
_cell.length_a   1.000
_cell.length_b   1.000
_cell.length_c   1.000
_cell.angle_alpha   90.00
_cell.angle_beta   90.00
_cell.angle_gamma   90.00
#
_symmetry.space_group_name_H-M   'P 1'
#
loop_
_entity.id
_entity.type
_entity.pdbx_description
1 polymer ?
#
loop_
_entity_poly.entity_id
_entity_poly.type
_entity_poly.pdbx_seq_one_letter_code
_entity_poly.pdbx_strand_id
1 'polypeptide(L)'
;MVCTRGPRGAVFPLAELQAELACAVFSGRYTLPSTGQMLKEIAETPTNRDEVQFTISLAERLGIAPNPDSFPPGIRRLLIHGAYTPARFRLTGTHSNPAMALDLMKETERHRRQLLRSKK
;
A
#
# COMPACT_ATOMS: atom_id res chain seq x y z
N MET A 1 20.19 24.20 4.44
CA MET A 1 20.16 23.22 3.33
C MET A 1 19.35 22.02 3.78
N VAL A 2 18.03 22.03 3.55
CA VAL A 2 17.15 20.91 3.91
C VAL A 2 17.12 19.99 2.69
N CYS A 3 17.87 18.89 2.75
CA CYS A 3 17.68 17.80 1.79
C CYS A 3 16.30 17.19 2.03
N THR A 4 15.30 17.64 1.29
CA THR A 4 14.00 16.98 1.20
C THR A 4 14.22 15.61 0.55
N ARG A 5 14.40 14.59 1.39
CA ARG A 5 14.36 13.20 0.94
C ARG A 5 12.98 13.00 0.33
N GLY A 6 12.90 12.92 -1.00
CA GLY A 6 11.71 12.49 -1.70
C GLY A 6 11.25 11.11 -1.17
N PRO A 7 10.04 10.67 -1.55
CA PRO A 7 9.55 9.37 -1.14
C PRO A 7 10.59 8.28 -1.45
N ARG A 8 10.92 7.47 -0.44
CA ARG A 8 11.88 6.36 -0.47
C ARG A 8 11.34 5.15 -1.25
N GLY A 9 10.09 5.19 -1.71
CA GLY A 9 9.42 4.19 -2.53
C GLY A 9 8.89 4.74 -3.86
N ALA A 10 8.20 3.89 -4.61
CA ALA A 10 7.63 4.26 -5.90
C ALA A 10 6.50 5.29 -5.71
N VAL A 11 6.58 6.42 -6.44
CA VAL A 11 5.59 7.50 -6.37
C VAL A 11 4.26 7.10 -7.01
N PHE A 12 4.29 6.34 -8.11
CA PHE A 12 3.08 6.04 -8.88
C PHE A 12 2.02 5.25 -8.11
N PRO A 13 2.35 4.18 -7.36
CA PRO A 13 1.35 3.44 -6.62
C PRO A 13 0.78 4.23 -5.44
N LEU A 14 1.57 5.14 -4.87
CA LEU A 14 1.06 6.05 -3.85
C LEU A 14 0.05 7.04 -4.45
N ALA A 15 0.41 7.67 -5.58
CA ALA A 15 -0.47 8.59 -6.29
C ALA A 15 -1.78 7.92 -6.74
N GLU A 16 -1.70 6.66 -7.17
CA GLU A 16 -2.87 5.83 -7.50
C GLU A 16 -3.82 5.68 -6.31
N LEU A 17 -3.32 5.27 -5.14
CA LEU A 17 -4.14 5.13 -3.93
C LEU A 17 -4.72 6.47 -3.46
N GLN A 18 -3.97 7.56 -3.58
CA GLN A 18 -4.45 8.90 -3.25
C GLN A 18 -5.58 9.33 -4.20
N ALA A 19 -5.43 9.06 -5.50
CA ALA A 19 -6.45 9.34 -6.50
C ALA A 19 -7.71 8.49 -6.27
N GLU A 20 -7.57 7.19 -5.98
CA GLU A 20 -8.70 6.31 -5.66
C GLU A 20 -9.48 6.81 -4.43
N LEU A 21 -8.78 7.24 -3.37
CA LEU A 21 -9.43 7.80 -2.18
C LEU A 21 -10.14 9.13 -2.48
N ALA A 22 -9.52 10.02 -3.24
CA ALA A 22 -10.15 11.28 -3.65
C ALA A 22 -11.42 11.04 -4.49
N CYS A 23 -11.35 10.10 -5.45
CA CYS A 23 -12.50 9.68 -6.23
C CYS A 23 -13.61 9.05 -5.36
N ALA A 24 -13.25 8.27 -4.34
CA ALA A 24 -14.22 7.70 -3.40
C ALA A 24 -14.92 8.79 -2.57
N VAL A 25 -14.21 9.85 -2.17
CA VAL A 25 -14.80 11.04 -1.52
C VAL A 25 -15.77 11.74 -2.46
N PHE A 26 -15.33 12.07 -3.67
CA PHE A 26 -16.18 12.79 -4.64
C PHE A 26 -17.40 11.99 -5.07
N SER A 27 -17.30 10.66 -5.14
CA SER A 27 -18.44 9.79 -5.46
C SER A 27 -19.35 9.51 -4.26
N GLY A 28 -19.06 10.04 -3.06
CA GLY A 28 -19.80 9.74 -1.84
C GLY A 28 -19.64 8.31 -1.30
N ARG A 29 -18.67 7.55 -1.81
CA ARG A 29 -18.35 6.18 -1.33
C ARG A 29 -17.53 6.20 -0.05
N TYR A 30 -16.83 7.29 0.21
CA TYR A 30 -16.08 7.52 1.44
C TYR A 30 -16.43 8.89 2.03
N THR A 31 -16.84 8.90 3.29
CA THR A 31 -17.14 10.15 4.01
C THR A 31 -15.92 10.57 4.81
N LEU A 32 -15.46 11.80 4.60
CA LEU A 32 -14.37 12.37 5.40
C LEU A 32 -14.78 12.48 6.87
N PRO A 33 -13.83 12.34 7.81
CA PRO A 33 -14.10 12.57 9.22
C PRO A 33 -14.40 14.06 9.48
N SER A 34 -14.84 14.37 10.70
CA SER A 34 -15.11 15.76 11.10
C SER A 34 -13.89 16.66 10.95
N THR A 35 -14.11 17.96 10.73
CA THR A 35 -13.01 18.94 10.62
C THR A 35 -12.10 18.94 11.84
N GLY A 36 -12.64 18.82 13.05
CA GLY A 36 -11.84 18.74 14.28
C GLY A 36 -10.91 17.53 14.30
N GLN A 37 -11.39 16.38 13.83
CA GLN A 37 -10.56 15.18 13.71
C GLN A 37 -9.49 15.33 12.62
N MET A 38 -9.82 15.91 11.45
CA MET A 38 -8.83 16.14 10.39
C MET A 38 -7.69 17.05 10.86
N LEU A 39 -8.01 18.15 11.57
CA LEU A 39 -7.00 19.06 12.11
C LEU A 39 -6.10 18.37 13.15
N LYS A 40 -6.69 17.51 13.99
CA LYS A 40 -5.93 16.69 14.94
C LYS A 40 -4.99 15.72 14.22
N GLU A 41 -5.47 14.99 13.21
CA GLU A 41 -4.66 14.06 12.41
C GLU A 41 -3.49 14.80 11.72
N ILE A 42 -3.72 16.01 11.21
CA ILE A 42 -2.66 16.85 10.61
C ILE A 42 -1.60 17.22 11.65
N ALA A 43 -2.02 17.64 12.85
CA ALA A 43 -1.09 18.02 13.92
C ALA A 43 -0.24 16.84 14.44
N GLU A 44 -0.79 15.63 14.42
CA GLU A 44 -0.13 14.40 14.85
C GLU A 44 0.73 13.74 13.74
N THR A 45 0.67 14.26 12.51
CA THR A 45 1.40 13.67 11.38
C THR A 45 2.91 13.89 11.54
N PRO A 46 3.74 12.82 11.59
CA PRO A 46 5.19 12.96 11.78
C PRO A 46 5.87 13.53 10.53
N THR A 47 6.95 14.31 10.73
CA THR A 47 7.75 14.89 9.64
C THR A 47 8.43 13.82 8.77
N ASN A 48 8.86 12.72 9.38
CA ASN A 48 9.36 11.54 8.67
C ASN A 48 8.25 10.49 8.64
N ARG A 49 7.66 10.31 7.46
CA ARG A 49 6.58 9.35 7.26
C ARG A 49 7.12 7.99 6.83
N ASP A 50 6.59 6.93 7.41
CA ASP A 50 6.74 5.57 6.88
C ASP A 50 5.76 5.38 5.70
N GLU A 51 6.29 5.17 4.50
CA GLU A 51 5.50 5.01 3.28
C GLU A 51 4.71 3.71 3.21
N VAL A 52 5.21 2.65 3.83
CA VAL A 52 4.49 1.37 3.91
C VAL A 52 3.27 1.56 4.79
N GLN A 53 3.45 2.13 5.99
CA GLN A 53 2.33 2.41 6.88
C GLN A 53 1.33 3.38 6.25
N PHE A 54 1.82 4.41 5.54
CA PHE A 54 0.93 5.32 4.86
C PHE A 54 0.10 4.63 3.77
N THR A 55 0.74 3.88 2.87
CA THR A 55 0.03 3.19 1.78
C THR A 55 -0.95 2.15 2.31
N ILE A 56 -0.62 1.45 3.41
CA ILE A 56 -1.56 0.56 4.11
C ILE A 56 -2.76 1.35 4.65
N SER A 57 -2.55 2.47 5.35
CA SER A 57 -3.67 3.27 5.88
C SER A 57 -4.62 3.80 4.79
N LEU A 58 -4.08 4.14 3.60
CA LEU A 58 -4.92 4.52 2.44
C LEU A 58 -5.74 3.33 1.95
N ALA A 59 -5.10 2.17 1.82
CA ALA A 59 -5.75 0.93 1.40
C ALA A 59 -6.82 0.47 2.40
N GLU A 60 -6.62 0.67 3.70
CA GLU A 60 -7.62 0.40 4.75
C GLU A 60 -8.84 1.29 4.59
N ARG A 61 -8.65 2.60 4.38
CA ARG A 61 -9.75 3.54 4.12
C ARG A 61 -10.54 3.18 2.85
N LEU A 62 -9.87 2.59 1.86
CA LEU A 62 -10.48 2.08 0.62
C LEU A 62 -11.07 0.66 0.75
N GLY A 63 -10.84 -0.04 1.87
CA GLY A 63 -11.28 -1.42 2.05
C GLY A 63 -10.56 -2.45 1.15
N ILE A 64 -9.36 -2.11 0.65
CA ILE A 64 -8.56 -2.95 -0.25
C ILE A 64 -7.28 -3.48 0.40
N ALA A 65 -7.00 -3.12 1.65
CA ALA A 65 -5.88 -3.67 2.40
C ALA A 65 -6.05 -5.19 2.59
N PRO A 66 -5.12 -6.02 2.10
CA PRO A 66 -5.26 -7.46 2.19
C PRO A 66 -5.05 -7.93 3.63
N ASN A 67 -6.00 -8.67 4.18
CA ASN A 67 -5.83 -9.38 5.46
C ASN A 67 -5.04 -10.68 5.22
N PRO A 68 -3.79 -10.83 5.71
CA PRO A 68 -2.97 -12.00 5.44
C PRO A 68 -3.59 -13.33 5.91
N ASP A 69 -4.38 -13.31 6.98
CA ASP A 69 -4.99 -14.51 7.54
C ASP A 69 -6.18 -15.01 6.72
N SER A 70 -6.67 -14.20 5.78
CA SER A 70 -7.72 -14.60 4.83
C SER A 70 -7.18 -15.37 3.61
N PHE A 71 -5.87 -15.61 3.51
CA PHE A 71 -5.23 -16.25 2.36
C PHE A 71 -4.54 -17.59 2.69
N PRO A 72 -4.39 -18.50 1.71
CA PRO A 72 -3.62 -19.74 1.87
C PRO A 72 -2.18 -19.49 2.36
N PRO A 73 -1.54 -20.48 3.03
CA PRO A 73 -0.24 -20.30 3.68
C PRO A 73 0.86 -19.71 2.79
N GLY A 74 0.90 -20.08 1.51
CA GLY A 74 1.89 -19.57 0.56
C GLY A 74 1.74 -18.07 0.28
N ILE A 75 0.51 -17.60 0.11
CA ILE A 75 0.20 -16.19 -0.15
C ILE A 75 0.34 -15.37 1.13
N ARG A 76 -0.15 -15.91 2.26
CA ARG A 76 0.05 -15.31 3.58
C ARG A 76 1.53 -15.04 3.86
N ARG A 77 2.40 -16.03 3.62
CA ARG A 77 3.85 -15.86 3.79
C ARG A 77 4.42 -14.77 2.87
N LEU A 78 3.92 -14.67 1.64
CA LEU A 78 4.34 -13.65 0.68
C LEU A 78 3.91 -12.24 1.12
N LEU A 79 2.72 -12.09 1.70
CA LEU A 79 2.24 -10.82 2.22
C LEU A 79 3.07 -10.32 3.43
N ILE A 80 3.43 -11.23 4.34
CA ILE A 80 4.13 -10.89 5.59
C ILE A 80 5.65 -10.74 5.38
N HIS A 81 6.28 -11.63 4.61
CA HIS A 81 7.74 -11.74 4.52
C HIS A 81 8.31 -11.50 3.11
N GLY A 82 7.44 -11.36 2.11
CA GLY A 82 7.84 -11.10 0.74
C GLY A 82 8.17 -9.64 0.47
N ALA A 83 8.60 -9.36 -0.76
CA ALA A 83 8.80 -8.00 -1.24
C ALA A 83 7.54 -7.12 -1.08
N TYR A 84 7.72 -5.88 -0.61
CA TYR A 84 6.66 -4.89 -0.59
C TYR A 84 6.30 -4.46 -2.01
N THR A 85 5.19 -4.95 -2.53
CA THR A 85 4.74 -4.77 -3.91
C THR A 85 3.34 -4.15 -3.93
N PRO A 86 3.11 -3.06 -4.68
CA PRO A 86 1.79 -2.42 -4.75
C PRO A 86 0.68 -3.30 -5.33
N ALA A 87 1.04 -4.30 -6.14
CA ALA A 87 0.14 -5.33 -6.65
C ALA A 87 -0.72 -5.98 -5.55
N ARG A 88 -0.24 -6.00 -4.29
CA ARG A 88 -1.01 -6.47 -3.13
C ARG A 88 -2.37 -5.80 -2.96
N PHE A 89 -2.52 -4.53 -3.35
CA PHE A 89 -3.77 -3.78 -3.21
C PHE A 89 -4.81 -4.14 -4.27
N ARG A 90 -4.44 -4.98 -5.24
CA ARG A 90 -5.35 -5.57 -6.24
C ARG A 90 -5.77 -7.00 -5.88
N LEU A 91 -5.41 -7.51 -4.69
CA LEU A 91 -5.80 -8.86 -4.24
C LEU A 91 -7.27 -8.94 -3.82
N THR A 92 -7.84 -7.85 -3.30
CA THR A 92 -9.18 -7.81 -2.70
C THR A 92 -9.87 -6.47 -2.96
N GLY A 93 -11.19 -6.44 -2.77
CA GLY A 93 -12.00 -5.23 -2.84
C GLY A 93 -12.31 -4.78 -4.27
N THR A 94 -12.69 -3.50 -4.40
CA THR A 94 -13.15 -2.90 -5.66
C THR A 94 -12.01 -2.84 -6.67
N HIS A 95 -12.28 -3.22 -7.92
CA HIS A 95 -11.26 -3.30 -9.00
C HIS A 95 -10.11 -4.27 -8.71
N SER A 96 -10.35 -5.29 -7.89
CA SER A 96 -9.37 -6.37 -7.67
C SER A 96 -9.12 -7.18 -8.95
N ASN A 97 -7.87 -7.61 -9.10
CA ASN A 97 -7.45 -8.60 -10.10
C ASN A 97 -6.45 -9.55 -9.43
N PRO A 98 -6.95 -10.55 -8.68
CA PRO A 98 -6.12 -11.37 -7.82
C PRO A 98 -5.09 -12.22 -8.58
N ALA A 99 -5.44 -12.71 -9.78
CA ALA A 99 -4.54 -13.54 -10.59
C ALA A 99 -3.29 -12.75 -11.00
N MET A 100 -3.47 -11.59 -11.63
CA MET A 100 -2.37 -10.70 -12.02
C MET A 100 -1.57 -10.24 -10.80
N ALA A 101 -2.26 -9.86 -9.72
CA ALA A 101 -1.61 -9.42 -8.49
C ALA A 101 -0.66 -10.49 -7.94
N LEU A 102 -1.13 -11.73 -7.84
CA LEU A 102 -0.33 -12.84 -7.33
C LEU A 102 0.86 -13.16 -8.22
N ASP A 103 0.71 -13.09 -9.53
CA ASP A 103 1.81 -13.37 -10.47
C ASP A 103 2.92 -12.32 -10.35
N LEU A 104 2.56 -11.03 -10.33
CA LEU A 104 3.50 -9.93 -10.12
C LEU A 104 4.21 -10.02 -8.75
N MET A 105 3.48 -10.37 -7.69
CA MET A 105 4.05 -10.53 -6.35
C MET A 105 5.07 -11.69 -6.32
N LYS A 106 4.75 -12.83 -6.95
CA LYS A 106 5.64 -13.98 -7.02
C LYS A 106 6.88 -13.67 -7.86
N GLU A 107 6.72 -13.02 -9.01
CA GLU A 107 7.81 -12.64 -9.89
C GLU A 107 8.78 -11.68 -9.18
N THR A 108 8.25 -10.66 -8.53
CA THR A 108 9.06 -9.69 -7.77
C THR A 108 9.84 -10.38 -6.64
N GLU A 109 9.19 -11.28 -5.89
CA GLU A 109 9.85 -12.03 -4.82
C GLU A 109 10.94 -12.96 -5.36
N ARG A 110 10.71 -13.60 -6.52
CA ARG A 110 11.72 -14.43 -7.19
C ARG A 110 12.94 -13.58 -7.56
N HIS A 111 12.72 -12.42 -8.18
CA HIS A 111 13.80 -11.51 -8.57
C HIS A 111 14.58 -11.01 -7.35
N ARG A 112 13.88 -10.59 -6.28
CA ARG A 112 14.50 -10.19 -5.01
C ARG A 112 15.39 -11.29 -4.43
N ARG A 113 14.93 -12.54 -4.42
CA ARG A 113 15.73 -13.68 -3.92
C ARG A 113 16.98 -13.94 -4.75
N GLN A 114 16.90 -13.78 -6.07
CA GLN A 114 18.07 -13.92 -6.95
C GLN A 114 19.11 -12.84 -6.62
N LEU A 115 18.69 -11.58 -6.50
CA LEU A 115 19.58 -10.47 -6.12
C LEU A 115 20.23 -10.64 -4.74
N LEU A 116 19.48 -11.17 -3.76
CA LEU A 116 20.01 -11.42 -2.42
C LEU A 116 21.01 -12.59 -2.39
N ARG A 117 20.85 -13.57 -3.28
CA ARG A 117 21.78 -14.69 -3.41
C ARG A 117 23.07 -14.30 -4.13
N SER A 118 22.99 -13.43 -5.14
CA SER A 118 24.17 -12.98 -5.90
C SER A 118 25.05 -12.00 -5.12
N LYS A 119 24.55 -11.44 -4.00
CA LYS A 119 25.29 -10.53 -3.11
C LYS A 119 25.92 -11.25 -1.91
N LYS A 120 25.75 -12.56 -1.79
CA LYS A 120 26.43 -13.42 -0.82
C LYS A 120 27.60 -14.12 -1.49
#